data_AF-A0A6J5CQD9-F1
#
_entry.id   AF-A0A6J5CQD9-F1
#
_cell.length_a   1.000
_cell.length_b   1.000
_cell.length_c   1.000
_cell.angle_alpha   90.00
_cell.angle_beta   90.00
_cell.angle_gamma   90.00
#
_symmetry.space_group_name_H-M   'P 1'
#
loop_
_entity.id
_entity.type
_entity.pdbx_description
1 polymer ?
#
loop_
_entity_poly.entity_id
_entity_poly.type
_entity_poly.pdbx_seq_one_letter_code
_entity_poly.pdbx_strand_id
1 'polypeptide(L)'
;MKKSLIALATSATFAVPVFAQSSVTLYGVVDEGFNYTNNVGGKHDYELQSGYAQGSRWGLKGAEDLGGGTKAIFQLENGFNLNNGRLGQGGLLFGRQAYVGVSNATFGTVTLGRQYDSVVDYLAQTTANGNWAGYLFSHPFDKAMSQA
;
A
#
# COMPACT_ATOMS: atom_id res chain seq x y z
N MET A 1 -23.03 -16.57 -48.94
CA MET A 1 -23.73 -16.75 -47.64
C MET A 1 -23.03 -17.75 -46.71
N LYS A 2 -22.62 -18.94 -47.18
CA LYS A 2 -21.98 -19.98 -46.32
C LYS A 2 -20.64 -19.57 -45.67
N LYS A 3 -19.82 -18.76 -46.34
CA LYS A 3 -18.52 -18.28 -45.83
C LYS A 3 -18.66 -17.27 -44.67
N SER A 4 -19.75 -16.49 -44.68
CA SER A 4 -20.03 -15.50 -43.61
C SER A 4 -20.50 -16.17 -42.32
N LEU A 5 -21.23 -17.29 -42.44
CA LEU A 5 -21.64 -18.12 -41.31
C LEU A 5 -20.45 -18.82 -40.65
N ILE A 6 -19.47 -19.28 -41.44
CA ILE A 6 -18.24 -19.88 -40.91
C ILE A 6 -17.42 -18.83 -40.18
N ALA A 7 -17.21 -17.64 -40.75
CA ALA A 7 -16.46 -16.56 -40.09
C ALA A 7 -17.10 -16.10 -38.76
N LEU A 8 -18.42 -16.03 -38.70
CA LEU A 8 -19.15 -15.68 -37.48
C LEU A 8 -19.01 -16.78 -36.41
N ALA A 9 -19.09 -18.06 -36.83
CA ALA A 9 -18.88 -19.19 -35.93
C ALA A 9 -17.44 -19.24 -35.38
N THR A 10 -16.42 -18.92 -36.18
CA THR A 10 -15.03 -18.86 -35.71
C THR A 10 -14.77 -17.68 -34.77
N SER A 11 -15.47 -16.54 -34.96
CA SER A 11 -15.34 -15.40 -34.03
C SER A 11 -15.95 -15.68 -32.65
N ALA A 12 -17.04 -16.47 -32.60
CA ALA A 12 -17.70 -16.83 -31.35
C ALA A 12 -16.86 -17.79 -30.49
N THR A 13 -15.99 -18.60 -31.10
CA THR A 13 -15.08 -19.51 -30.36
C THR A 13 -13.91 -18.80 -29.66
N PHE A 14 -13.66 -17.51 -29.94
CA PHE A 14 -12.68 -16.70 -29.22
C PHE A 14 -13.28 -15.94 -28.03
N ALA A 15 -14.61 -15.98 -27.85
CA ALA A 15 -15.27 -15.48 -26.64
C ALA A 15 -15.18 -16.53 -25.52
N VAL A 16 -13.96 -16.89 -25.13
CA VAL A 16 -13.75 -17.59 -23.87
C VAL A 16 -14.09 -16.57 -22.77
N PRO A 17 -14.98 -16.88 -21.81
CA PRO A 17 -15.05 -16.06 -20.62
C PRO A 17 -13.68 -16.12 -19.96
N VAL A 18 -12.89 -15.06 -20.11
CA VAL A 18 -11.82 -14.77 -19.17
C VAL A 18 -12.55 -14.57 -17.85
N PHE A 19 -12.61 -15.65 -17.06
CA PHE A 19 -12.84 -15.54 -15.64
C PHE A 19 -11.56 -14.91 -15.09
N ALA A 20 -11.44 -13.59 -15.23
CA ALA A 20 -10.44 -12.83 -14.50
C ALA A 20 -10.72 -13.09 -13.03
N GLN A 21 -10.01 -14.05 -12.44
CA GLN A 21 -10.03 -14.30 -11.00
C GLN A 21 -9.22 -13.19 -10.33
N SER A 22 -9.60 -11.94 -10.60
CA SER A 22 -9.01 -10.75 -10.03
C SER A 22 -9.36 -10.76 -8.55
N SER A 23 -8.37 -11.01 -7.70
CA SER A 23 -8.54 -10.89 -6.27
C SER A 23 -8.21 -9.46 -5.85
N VAL A 24 -9.14 -8.84 -5.17
CA VAL A 24 -8.88 -7.62 -4.40
C VAL A 24 -8.69 -8.05 -2.96
N THR A 25 -7.56 -7.66 -2.40
CA THR A 25 -7.22 -7.88 -1.00
C THR A 25 -7.32 -6.57 -0.24
N LEU A 26 -8.23 -6.54 0.73
CA LEU A 26 -8.21 -5.56 1.81
C LEU A 26 -7.18 -6.00 2.85
N TYR A 27 -6.29 -5.09 3.22
CA TYR A 27 -5.29 -5.32 4.26
C TYR A 27 -5.12 -4.04 5.09
N GLY A 28 -4.43 -4.16 6.22
CA GLY A 28 -4.14 -3.02 7.07
C GLY A 28 -3.35 -3.41 8.31
N VAL A 29 -2.90 -2.39 9.02
CA VAL A 29 -2.26 -2.49 10.33
C VAL A 29 -2.88 -1.42 11.22
N VAL A 30 -3.20 -1.82 12.44
CA VAL A 30 -3.70 -0.94 13.49
C VAL A 30 -2.69 -1.00 14.63
N ASP A 31 -2.05 0.12 14.89
CA ASP A 31 -1.03 0.31 15.92
C ASP A 31 -1.43 1.51 16.78
N GLU A 32 -1.59 1.24 18.07
CA GLU A 32 -1.92 2.22 19.10
C GLU A 32 -1.14 1.89 20.37
N GLY A 33 -0.58 2.93 21.00
CA GLY A 33 0.14 2.84 22.25
C GLY A 33 -0.44 3.75 23.31
N PHE A 34 -0.25 3.38 24.57
CA PHE A 34 -0.46 4.26 25.72
C PHE A 34 0.89 4.62 26.30
N ASN A 35 1.20 5.91 26.33
CA ASN A 35 2.46 6.45 26.81
C ASN A 35 2.28 7.18 28.13
N TYR A 36 3.17 6.89 29.07
CA TYR A 36 3.39 7.69 30.26
C TYR A 36 4.80 8.27 30.18
N THR A 37 4.88 9.60 30.17
CA THR A 37 6.16 10.31 30.12
C THR A 37 6.27 11.21 31.35
N ASN A 38 7.38 11.10 32.08
CA ASN A 38 7.66 11.99 33.21
C ASN A 38 8.68 13.06 32.82
N ASN A 39 8.68 14.19 33.54
CA ASN A 39 9.52 15.36 33.33
C ASN A 39 9.29 16.11 32.00
N VAL A 40 8.11 15.99 31.39
CA VAL A 40 7.71 16.84 30.26
C VAL A 40 7.43 18.25 30.80
N GLY A 41 8.37 19.18 30.62
CA GLY A 41 8.27 20.52 31.19
C GLY A 41 8.19 20.53 32.73
N GLY A 42 8.76 19.53 33.39
CA GLY A 42 8.71 19.37 34.85
C GLY A 42 7.44 18.71 35.41
N LYS A 43 6.58 18.13 34.56
CA LYS A 43 5.37 17.39 34.96
C LYS A 43 5.34 16.00 34.34
N HIS A 44 4.37 15.19 34.75
CA HIS A 44 4.03 13.93 34.08
C HIS A 44 2.96 14.16 33.01
N ASP A 45 2.95 13.29 32.01
CA ASP A 45 2.03 13.32 30.88
C ASP A 45 1.55 11.91 30.52
N TYR A 46 0.30 11.83 30.05
CA TYR A 46 -0.34 10.59 29.60
C TYR A 46 -0.91 10.82 28.21
N GLU A 47 -0.48 10.02 27.24
CA GLU A 47 -0.85 10.20 25.84
C GLU A 47 -1.25 8.86 25.20
N LEU A 48 -2.30 8.91 24.38
CA LEU A 48 -2.54 7.86 23.39
C LEU A 48 -1.77 8.22 22.12
N GLN A 49 -0.97 7.28 21.66
CA GLN A 49 -0.06 7.49 20.55
C GLN A 49 -0.35 6.50 19.44
N SER A 50 -0.83 7.01 18.32
CA SER A 50 -1.13 6.22 17.15
C SER A 50 0.12 5.98 16.31
N GLY A 51 0.28 4.75 15.81
CA GLY A 51 1.33 4.35 14.87
C GLY A 51 2.73 4.32 15.48
N TYR A 52 2.88 3.69 16.65
CA TYR A 52 4.11 3.76 17.44
C TYR A 52 5.25 2.94 16.82
N ALA A 53 5.01 1.66 16.52
CA ALA A 53 5.96 0.79 15.83
C ALA A 53 5.77 0.85 14.31
N GLN A 54 4.51 0.93 13.87
CA GLN A 54 4.10 0.90 12.48
C GLN A 54 3.01 1.95 12.25
N GLY A 55 3.15 2.82 11.25
CA GLY A 55 2.09 3.78 10.92
C GLY A 55 0.77 3.08 10.61
N SER A 56 -0.29 3.43 11.34
CA SER A 56 -1.63 2.85 11.18
C SER A 56 -2.22 3.15 9.81
N ARG A 57 -2.72 2.10 9.15
CA ARG A 57 -3.11 2.15 7.74
C ARG A 57 -4.10 1.07 7.35
N TRP A 58 -4.84 1.32 6.29
CA TRP A 58 -5.58 0.29 5.57
C TRP A 58 -5.42 0.50 4.07
N GLY A 59 -5.59 -0.56 3.29
CA GLY A 59 -5.42 -0.46 1.85
C GLY A 59 -6.05 -1.60 1.09
N LEU A 60 -6.18 -1.38 -0.21
CA LEU A 60 -6.64 -2.33 -1.20
C LEU A 60 -5.52 -2.58 -2.18
N LYS A 61 -5.19 -3.85 -2.42
CA LYS A 61 -4.35 -4.25 -3.54
C LYS A 61 -5.04 -5.30 -4.37
N GLY A 62 -4.71 -5.34 -5.64
CA GLY A 62 -5.16 -6.41 -6.50
C GLY A 62 -4.18 -6.70 -7.60
N ALA A 63 -4.32 -7.90 -8.16
CA ALA A 63 -3.60 -8.33 -9.34
C ALA A 63 -4.57 -9.04 -10.28
N GLU A 64 -4.53 -8.68 -11.55
CA GLU A 64 -5.30 -9.29 -12.62
C GLU A 64 -4.32 -9.93 -13.61
N ASP A 65 -4.50 -11.22 -13.87
CA ASP A 65 -3.70 -11.93 -14.85
C ASP A 65 -4.13 -11.54 -16.25
N LEU A 66 -3.21 -10.96 -17.03
CA LEU A 66 -3.43 -10.57 -18.42
C LEU A 66 -2.98 -11.67 -19.40
N GLY A 67 -2.46 -12.79 -18.88
CA GLY A 67 -1.89 -13.88 -19.64
C GLY A 67 -0.39 -13.70 -19.94
N GLY A 68 0.24 -14.77 -20.41
CA GLY A 68 1.65 -14.76 -20.81
C GLY A 68 2.63 -14.40 -19.68
N GLY A 69 2.26 -14.66 -18.41
CA GLY A 69 3.06 -14.30 -17.24
C GLY A 69 3.04 -12.81 -16.88
N THR A 70 2.13 -12.04 -17.49
CA THR A 70 1.95 -10.60 -17.26
C THR A 70 0.72 -10.35 -16.41
N LYS A 71 0.81 -9.41 -15.46
CA LYS A 71 -0.28 -9.02 -14.57
C LYS A 71 -0.44 -7.52 -14.53
N ALA A 72 -1.68 -7.04 -14.54
CA ALA A 72 -1.99 -5.69 -14.08
C ALA A 72 -2.04 -5.70 -12.55
N ILE A 73 -1.48 -4.68 -11.91
CA ILE A 73 -1.49 -4.53 -10.45
C ILE A 73 -1.98 -3.14 -10.06
N PHE A 74 -2.57 -3.03 -8.88
CA PHE A 74 -2.90 -1.75 -8.27
C PHE A 74 -2.74 -1.80 -6.75
N GLN A 75 -2.54 -0.64 -6.17
CA GLN A 75 -2.39 -0.45 -4.73
C GLN A 75 -2.94 0.92 -4.33
N LEU A 76 -3.89 0.90 -3.40
CA LEU A 76 -4.45 2.10 -2.76
C LEU A 76 -4.26 1.94 -1.25
N GLU A 77 -3.60 2.88 -0.58
CA GLU A 77 -3.29 2.80 0.85
C GLU A 77 -3.53 4.15 1.55
N ASN A 78 -4.36 4.09 2.60
CA ASN A 78 -4.68 5.18 3.49
C ASN A 78 -3.86 5.11 4.77
N GLY A 79 -3.30 6.24 5.20
CA GLY A 79 -2.81 6.44 6.55
C GLY A 79 -3.83 7.19 7.39
N PHE A 80 -4.02 6.80 8.64
CA PHE A 80 -4.92 7.49 9.56
C PHE A 80 -4.40 7.46 10.99
N ASN A 81 -4.79 8.48 11.76
CA ASN A 81 -4.58 8.52 13.19
C ASN A 81 -5.79 7.88 13.89
N LEU A 82 -5.58 6.86 14.70
CA LEU A 82 -6.68 6.17 15.39
C LEU A 82 -7.37 7.03 16.45
N ASN A 83 -6.64 7.94 17.13
CA ASN A 83 -7.18 8.71 18.25
C ASN A 83 -8.26 9.70 17.83
N ASN A 84 -8.24 10.15 16.57
CA ASN A 84 -9.20 11.14 16.07
C ASN A 84 -9.71 10.86 14.64
N GLY A 85 -9.29 9.76 14.03
CA GLY A 85 -9.68 9.38 12.66
C GLY A 85 -9.14 10.30 11.57
N ARG A 86 -8.25 11.26 11.89
CA ARG A 86 -7.71 12.18 10.88
C ARG A 86 -6.86 11.42 9.86
N LEU A 87 -7.07 11.73 8.59
CA LEU A 87 -6.27 11.20 7.51
C LEU A 87 -4.84 11.75 7.59
N GLY A 88 -3.87 10.87 7.35
CA GLY A 88 -2.46 11.21 7.23
C GLY A 88 -2.13 11.92 5.91
N GLN A 89 -0.83 12.12 5.67
CA GLN A 89 -0.29 12.60 4.38
C GLN A 89 -1.03 13.84 3.82
N GLY A 90 -1.29 14.81 4.69
CA GLY A 90 -1.94 16.07 4.32
C GLY A 90 -3.46 15.99 4.12
N GLY A 91 -4.12 14.97 4.67
CA GLY A 91 -5.57 14.80 4.56
C GLY A 91 -6.02 13.96 3.36
N LEU A 92 -5.08 13.29 2.67
CA LEU A 92 -5.38 12.49 1.49
C LEU A 92 -5.87 11.09 1.87
N LEU A 93 -6.98 10.66 1.25
CA LEU A 93 -7.53 9.31 1.50
C LEU A 93 -6.55 8.21 1.08
N PHE A 94 -5.89 8.30 -0.08
CA PHE A 94 -4.84 7.35 -0.48
C PHE A 94 -3.47 8.02 -0.52
N GLY A 95 -3.13 8.69 0.59
CA GLY A 95 -1.92 9.50 0.70
C GLY A 95 -0.63 8.70 0.87
N ARG A 96 -0.69 7.40 1.20
CA ARG A 96 0.50 6.56 1.35
C ARG A 96 0.93 6.00 0.00
N GLN A 97 0.07 5.20 -0.62
CA GLN A 97 0.28 4.67 -1.96
C GLN A 97 -1.01 4.76 -2.77
N ALA A 98 -0.90 5.16 -4.04
CA ALA A 98 -1.97 5.19 -5.00
C ALA A 98 -1.39 5.03 -6.40
N TYR A 99 -1.25 3.78 -6.85
CA TYR A 99 -0.66 3.50 -8.16
C TYR A 99 -1.34 2.33 -8.88
N VAL A 100 -1.08 2.28 -10.17
CA VAL A 100 -1.34 1.13 -11.04
C VAL A 100 -0.03 0.72 -11.71
N GLY A 101 0.05 -0.51 -12.20
CA GLY A 101 1.24 -0.98 -12.89
C GLY A 101 1.03 -2.28 -13.66
N VAL A 102 2.10 -2.66 -14.35
CA VAL A 102 2.20 -3.94 -15.04
C VAL A 102 3.43 -4.67 -14.49
N SER A 103 3.24 -5.92 -14.10
CA SER A 103 4.28 -6.81 -13.59
C SER A 103 4.42 -8.01 -14.50
N ASN A 104 5.65 -8.38 -14.84
CA ASN A 104 5.96 -9.57 -15.61
C ASN A 104 7.16 -10.29 -14.97
N ALA A 105 7.08 -11.62 -14.87
CA ALA A 105 8.11 -12.43 -14.22
C ALA A 105 9.49 -12.35 -14.89
N THR A 106 9.55 -12.03 -16.18
CA THR A 106 10.79 -11.93 -16.97
C THR A 106 11.31 -10.50 -17.05
N PHE A 107 10.42 -9.52 -17.26
CA PHE A 107 10.81 -8.13 -17.54
C PHE A 107 10.75 -7.20 -16.32
N GLY A 108 10.22 -7.67 -15.18
CA GLY A 108 10.08 -6.87 -13.97
C GLY A 108 8.75 -6.12 -13.90
N THR A 109 8.70 -5.06 -13.09
CA THR A 109 7.48 -4.32 -12.77
C THR A 109 7.65 -2.84 -13.05
N VAL A 110 6.66 -2.26 -13.72
CA VAL A 110 6.57 -0.81 -13.96
C VAL A 110 5.27 -0.30 -13.36
N THR A 111 5.37 0.70 -12.49
CA THR A 111 4.23 1.34 -11.81
C THR A 111 4.19 2.83 -12.11
N LEU A 112 2.98 3.40 -12.08
CA LEU A 112 2.71 4.82 -12.29
C LEU A 112 1.71 5.30 -11.24
N GLY A 113 2.05 6.40 -10.58
CA GLY A 113 1.19 7.05 -9.60
C GLY A 113 1.99 7.53 -8.40
N ARG A 114 1.32 7.55 -7.25
CA ARG A 114 1.93 7.87 -5.96
C ARG A 114 2.45 6.59 -5.33
N GLN A 115 3.75 6.51 -5.17
CA GLN A 115 4.45 5.38 -4.59
C GLN A 115 5.64 5.89 -3.78
N TYR A 116 6.19 5.05 -2.93
CA TYR A 116 7.39 5.39 -2.20
C TYR A 116 8.61 5.44 -3.13
N ASP A 117 9.62 6.16 -2.68
CA ASP A 117 10.92 6.15 -3.32
C ASP A 117 11.70 4.88 -2.94
N SER A 118 12.77 4.62 -3.68
CA SER A 118 13.58 3.42 -3.51
C SER A 118 14.33 3.37 -2.17
N VAL A 119 14.56 4.51 -1.52
CA VAL A 119 15.21 4.55 -0.20
C VAL A 119 14.27 3.94 0.84
N VAL A 120 12.99 4.30 0.79
CA VAL A 120 11.98 3.69 1.67
C VAL A 120 11.84 2.19 1.37
N ASP A 121 11.71 1.81 0.11
CA ASP A 121 11.45 0.40 -0.26
C ASP A 121 12.60 -0.55 0.11
N TYR A 122 13.86 -0.12 -0.08
CA TYR A 122 15.01 -0.99 0.13
C TYR A 122 15.73 -0.78 1.47
N LEU A 123 15.84 0.46 1.94
CA LEU A 123 16.69 0.78 3.08
C LEU A 123 15.90 0.87 4.38
N ALA A 124 14.67 1.38 4.38
CA ALA A 124 13.91 1.56 5.61
C ALA A 124 13.72 0.23 6.37
N GLN A 125 13.46 -0.87 5.66
CA GLN A 125 13.28 -2.21 6.25
C GLN A 125 14.53 -2.75 6.96
N THR A 126 15.73 -2.23 6.63
CA THR A 126 16.99 -2.62 7.28
C THR A 126 17.26 -1.84 8.57
N THR A 127 16.49 -0.79 8.84
CA THR A 127 16.62 0.03 10.04
C THR A 127 15.69 -0.47 11.15
N ALA A 128 16.06 -0.20 12.40
CA ALA A 128 15.16 -0.47 13.53
C ALA A 128 13.86 0.35 13.41
N ASN A 129 13.95 1.61 12.97
CA ASN A 129 12.82 2.52 12.77
C ASN A 129 11.80 1.98 11.74
N GLY A 130 12.25 1.64 10.53
CA GLY A 130 11.37 1.20 9.45
C GLY A 130 10.83 -0.24 9.57
N ASN A 131 11.15 -0.94 10.65
CA ASN A 131 10.74 -2.33 10.87
C ASN A 131 9.99 -2.51 12.20
N TRP A 132 10.72 -2.79 13.29
CA TRP A 132 10.12 -3.26 14.55
C TRP A 132 10.07 -2.19 15.65
N ALA A 133 10.93 -1.19 15.57
CA ALA A 133 11.18 -0.26 16.67
C ALA A 133 10.48 1.10 16.48
N GLY A 134 10.09 1.41 15.24
CA GLY A 134 9.28 2.58 14.89
C GLY A 134 9.86 3.90 15.38
N TYR A 135 8.95 4.80 15.78
CA TYR A 135 9.27 6.19 16.12
C TYR A 135 10.27 6.30 17.29
N LEU A 136 10.27 5.35 18.23
CA LEU A 136 11.15 5.38 19.40
C LEU A 136 12.65 5.37 19.09
N PHE A 137 13.02 4.82 17.93
CA PHE A 137 14.41 4.73 17.47
C PHE A 137 14.68 5.65 16.27
N SER A 138 13.76 6.57 15.98
CA SER A 138 13.95 7.61 14.99
C SER A 138 14.93 8.67 15.50
N HIS A 139 15.85 9.11 14.65
CA HIS A 139 16.68 10.27 14.97
C HIS A 139 15.85 11.56 14.84
N PRO A 140 16.22 12.65 15.54
CA PRO A 140 15.61 13.95 15.31
C PRO A 140 15.60 14.28 13.80
N PHE A 141 14.46 14.74 13.29
CA PHE A 141 14.20 15.07 11.87
C PHE A 141 13.91 13.90 10.91
N ASP A 142 13.88 12.65 11.37
CA ASP A 142 13.52 11.49 10.55
C ASP A 142 11.99 11.34 10.37
N LYS A 143 11.34 12.34 9.75
CA LYS A 143 9.89 12.32 9.48
C LYS A 143 9.50 11.63 8.18
N ALA A 144 10.48 11.27 7.34
CA ALA A 144 10.21 10.72 6.01
C ALA A 144 9.86 9.23 6.04
N MET A 145 10.42 8.45 6.99
CA MET A 145 10.25 6.99 7.01
C MET A 145 9.05 6.51 7.82
N SER A 146 8.69 7.21 8.91
CA SER A 146 7.55 6.86 9.78
C SER A 146 6.18 7.26 9.19
N GLN A 147 6.16 8.17 8.21
CA GLN A 147 4.94 8.59 7.50
C GLN A 147 4.81 8.03 6.08
N ALA A 148 5.78 7.22 5.65
CA ALA A 148 5.56 6.19 4.63
C ALA A 148 5.04 4.93 5.33
#